data_AF-A0A7C6E467-F1
#
_entry.id   AF-A0A7C6E467-F1
#
_cell.length_a   1.000
_cell.length_b   1.000
_cell.length_c   1.000
_cell.angle_alpha   90.00
_cell.angle_beta   90.00
_cell.angle_gamma   90.00
#
_symmetry.space_group_name_H-M   'P 1'
#
loop_
_entity.id
_entity.type
_entity.pdbx_description
1 polymer ?
#
loop_
_entity_poly.entity_id
_entity_poly.type
_entity_poly.pdbx_seq_one_letter_code
_entity_poly.pdbx_strand_id
1 'polypeptide(L)'
;MSKTRSWKPVLTLFFLSPIVGELLSGSTPLPHFLNPLTLFFLTGLYGSGAIIVREAVKRWGKGWASVLLLGAAYGVLEEGVMVKSFFDPAWPDLGILGIYGRWLGVNWVWAE
;
A
#
# COMPACT_ATOMS: atom_id res chain seq x y z
N MET A 1 13.61 -5.02 -30.09
CA MET A 1 13.98 -3.84 -29.28
C MET A 1 14.42 -4.30 -27.91
N SER A 2 15.72 -4.22 -27.60
CA SER A 2 16.22 -4.52 -26.26
C SER A 2 15.65 -3.49 -25.28
N LYS A 3 14.71 -3.92 -24.43
CA LYS A 3 14.26 -3.09 -23.30
C LYS A 3 15.46 -2.93 -22.39
N THR A 4 16.13 -1.77 -22.45
CA THR A 4 17.15 -1.41 -21.47
C THR A 4 16.49 -1.49 -20.09
N ARG A 5 17.02 -2.38 -19.25
CA ARG A 5 16.54 -2.55 -17.87
C ARG A 5 16.95 -1.31 -17.09
N SER A 6 16.14 -0.26 -17.15
CA SER A 6 16.39 0.94 -16.37
C SER A 6 15.99 0.65 -14.92
N TRP A 7 16.98 0.74 -14.03
CA TRP A 7 16.79 0.60 -12.58
C TRP A 7 16.17 1.87 -11.98
N LYS A 8 16.33 3.01 -12.66
CA LYS A 8 15.81 4.32 -12.21
C LYS A 8 14.31 4.30 -11.89
N PRO A 9 13.40 3.81 -12.77
CA PRO A 9 11.97 3.80 -12.47
C PRO A 9 11.60 2.85 -11.34
N VAL A 10 12.41 1.81 -11.09
CA VAL A 10 12.18 0.88 -9.98
C VAL A 10 12.48 1.57 -8.66
N LEU A 11 13.62 2.25 -8.56
CA LEU A 11 13.96 3.04 -7.36
C LEU A 11 13.00 4.20 -7.15
N THR A 12 12.63 4.93 -8.21
CA THR A 12 11.64 6.00 -8.09
C THR A 12 10.35 5.45 -7.53
N LEU A 13 9.83 4.34 -8.07
CA LEU A 13 8.59 3.74 -7.57
C LEU A 13 8.72 3.24 -6.12
N PHE A 14 9.86 2.64 -5.77
CA PHE A 14 10.14 2.11 -4.44
C PHE A 14 10.00 3.18 -3.34
N PHE A 15 10.53 4.38 -3.57
CA PHE A 15 10.44 5.49 -2.62
C PHE A 15 9.19 6.34 -2.79
N LEU A 16 8.68 6.47 -4.03
CA LEU A 16 7.48 7.26 -4.29
C LEU A 16 6.25 6.62 -3.65
N SER A 17 6.17 5.29 -3.62
CA SER A 17 5.03 4.57 -3.05
C SER A 17 4.75 4.93 -1.58
N PRO A 18 5.71 4.81 -0.64
CA PRO A 18 5.48 5.21 0.75
C PRO A 18 5.30 6.72 0.93
N ILE A 19 5.93 7.56 0.09
CA ILE A 19 5.69 9.02 0.15
C ILE A 19 4.22 9.32 -0.16
N VAL A 20 3.66 8.69 -1.19
CA VAL A 20 2.25 8.90 -1.56
C VAL A 20 1.30 8.27 -0.54
N GLY A 21 1.58 7.04 -0.11
CA GLY A 21 0.70 6.28 0.80
C GLY A 21 0.65 6.82 2.23
N GLU A 22 1.75 7.40 2.72
CA GLU A 22 1.88 7.79 4.15
C GLU A 22 2.10 9.28 4.35
N LEU A 23 2.97 9.90 3.53
CA LEU A 23 3.34 11.29 3.75
C LEU A 23 2.31 12.26 3.17
N LEU A 24 1.80 11.97 1.97
CA LEU A 24 0.75 12.78 1.33
C LEU A 24 -0.65 12.52 1.91
N SER A 25 -0.91 11.30 2.38
CA SER A 25 -2.15 10.98 3.10
C SER A 25 -2.21 11.64 4.48
N GLY A 26 -1.04 11.93 5.07
CA GLY A 26 -0.92 12.51 6.41
C GLY A 26 -0.96 11.47 7.53
N SER A 27 -0.98 10.17 7.20
CA SER A 27 -1.00 9.07 8.17
C SER A 27 0.26 9.03 9.02
N THR A 28 1.43 9.28 8.41
CA THR A 28 2.71 9.33 9.13
C THR A 28 3.30 10.74 9.09
N PRO A 29 3.38 11.46 10.23
CA PRO A 29 4.02 12.77 10.30
C PRO A 29 5.48 12.74 9.84
N LEU A 30 5.94 13.82 9.20
CA LEU A 30 7.29 13.92 8.61
C LEU A 30 8.44 13.49 9.55
N PRO A 31 8.44 13.85 10.87
CA PRO A 31 9.49 13.39 11.78
C PRO A 31 9.51 11.86 12.00
N HIS A 32 8.34 11.21 11.99
CA HIS A 32 8.22 9.76 12.11
C HIS A 32 8.55 9.07 10.80
N PHE A 33 8.16 9.65 9.66
CA PHE A 33 8.47 9.13 8.33
C PHE A 33 9.97 9.08 8.05
N LEU A 34 10.72 10.09 8.51
CA LEU A 34 12.18 10.16 8.35
C LEU A 34 12.96 9.27 9.34
N ASN A 35 12.29 8.62 10.29
CA ASN A 35 12.95 7.65 11.15
C ASN A 35 13.44 6.45 10.30
N PRO A 36 14.73 6.06 10.36
CA PRO A 36 15.28 4.99 9.54
C PRO A 36 14.53 3.67 9.66
N LEU A 37 14.03 3.34 10.86
CA LEU A 37 13.31 2.10 11.11
C LEU A 37 11.92 2.15 10.46
N THR A 38 11.18 3.23 10.66
CA THR A 38 9.86 3.45 10.03
C THR A 38 9.99 3.45 8.51
N LEU A 39 10.94 4.20 7.97
CA LEU A 39 11.20 4.26 6.54
C LEU A 39 11.53 2.88 5.95
N PHE A 40 12.32 2.06 6.67
CA PHE A 40 12.62 0.70 6.25
C PHE A 40 11.36 -0.16 6.15
N PHE A 41 10.48 -0.11 7.16
CA PHE A 41 9.22 -0.86 7.11
C PHE A 41 8.27 -0.33 6.03
N LEU A 42 8.11 1.00 5.91
CA LEU A 42 7.23 1.61 4.90
C LEU A 42 7.69 1.34 3.47
N THR A 43 8.99 1.49 3.20
CA THR A 43 9.55 1.16 1.88
C THR A 43 9.52 -0.35 1.61
N GLY A 44 9.71 -1.17 2.63
CA GLY A 44 9.55 -2.62 2.56
C GLY A 44 8.12 -3.03 2.21
N LEU A 45 7.11 -2.38 2.81
CA LEU A 45 5.70 -2.63 2.58
C LEU A 45 5.27 -2.05 1.21
N TYR A 46 4.99 -0.74 1.17
CA TYR A 46 4.53 -0.02 -0.01
C TYR A 46 5.48 -0.15 -1.21
N GLY A 47 6.78 0.06 -0.99
CA GLY A 47 7.77 0.11 -2.07
C GLY A 47 7.95 -1.25 -2.75
N SER A 48 8.06 -2.34 -1.98
CA SER A 48 8.17 -3.68 -2.56
C SER A 48 6.86 -4.14 -3.20
N GLY A 49 5.71 -3.83 -2.59
CA GLY A 49 4.39 -4.11 -3.14
C GLY A 49 4.17 -3.49 -4.51
N ALA A 50 4.47 -2.20 -4.66
CA ALA A 50 4.37 -1.49 -5.93
C ALA A 50 5.28 -2.10 -7.03
N ILE A 51 6.48 -2.54 -6.66
CA ILE A 51 7.39 -3.24 -7.60
C ILE A 51 6.80 -4.59 -8.02
N ILE A 52 6.29 -5.38 -7.08
CA ILE A 52 5.69 -6.69 -7.37
C ILE A 52 4.53 -6.54 -8.35
N VAL A 53 3.61 -5.60 -8.11
CA VAL A 53 2.49 -5.30 -9.01
C VAL A 53 2.99 -4.93 -10.41
N ARG A 54 3.96 -4.01 -10.48
CA ARG A 54 4.53 -3.56 -11.75
C ARG A 54 5.18 -4.71 -12.53
N GLU A 55 5.99 -5.52 -11.87
CA GLU A 55 6.69 -6.64 -12.51
C GLU A 55 5.72 -7.75 -12.90
N ALA A 56 4.68 -8.03 -12.11
CA ALA A 56 3.63 -8.98 -12.45
C ALA A 56 2.89 -8.57 -13.74
N VAL A 57 2.41 -7.33 -13.81
CA VAL A 57 1.72 -6.80 -15.01
C VAL A 57 2.63 -6.85 -16.24
N LYS A 58 3.91 -6.47 -16.08
CA LYS A 58 4.89 -6.52 -17.16
C LYS A 58 5.16 -7.94 -17.65
N ARG A 59 5.26 -8.92 -16.75
CA ARG A 59 5.46 -10.34 -17.10
C ARG A 59 4.25 -10.95 -17.78
N TRP A 60 3.05 -10.54 -17.38
CA TRP A 60 1.81 -11.00 -18.01
C TRP A 60 1.44 -10.27 -19.30
N GLY A 61 2.17 -9.22 -19.66
CA GLY A 61 1.90 -8.42 -20.87
C GLY A 61 0.53 -7.73 -20.84
N LYS A 62 0.00 -7.43 -19.65
CA LYS A 62 -1.32 -6.83 -19.46
C LYS A 62 -1.25 -5.30 -19.46
N GLY A 63 -2.41 -4.66 -19.62
CA GLY A 63 -2.56 -3.20 -19.61
C GLY A 63 -2.68 -2.59 -18.21
N TRP A 64 -2.89 -1.27 -18.16
CA TRP A 64 -3.01 -0.48 -16.93
C TRP A 64 -4.15 -0.93 -16.01
N ALA A 65 -5.24 -1.48 -16.55
CA ALA A 65 -6.35 -1.99 -15.75
C ALA A 65 -5.90 -3.09 -14.77
N SER A 66 -4.92 -3.93 -15.17
CA SER A 66 -4.35 -4.93 -14.27
C SER A 66 -3.50 -4.33 -13.15
N VAL A 67 -2.92 -3.14 -13.36
CA VAL A 67 -2.21 -2.41 -12.29
C VAL A 67 -3.20 -1.98 -11.21
N LEU A 68 -4.34 -1.41 -11.60
CA LEU A 68 -5.38 -1.01 -10.65
C LEU A 68 -5.96 -2.20 -9.90
N LEU A 69 -6.26 -3.29 -10.61
CA LEU A 69 -6.85 -4.49 -9.99
C LEU A 69 -5.87 -5.16 -9.02
N LEU A 70 -4.60 -5.30 -9.40
CA LEU A 70 -3.58 -5.84 -8.49
C LEU A 70 -3.24 -4.88 -7.36
N GLY A 71 -3.29 -3.57 -7.59
CA GLY A 71 -3.13 -2.56 -6.55
C GLY A 71 -4.24 -2.64 -5.51
N ALA A 72 -5.50 -2.72 -5.94
CA ALA A 72 -6.64 -2.94 -5.05
C ALA A 72 -6.51 -4.26 -4.28
N ALA A 73 -6.14 -5.35 -4.96
CA ALA A 73 -5.90 -6.63 -4.30
C ALA A 73 -4.76 -6.56 -3.28
N TYR A 74 -3.70 -5.80 -3.59
CA TYR A 74 -2.58 -5.58 -2.67
C TYR A 74 -3.01 -4.78 -1.43
N GLY A 75 -3.78 -3.69 -1.60
CA GLY A 75 -4.30 -2.90 -0.48
C GLY A 75 -5.18 -3.74 0.45
N VAL A 76 -6.05 -4.60 -0.09
CA VAL A 76 -6.86 -5.53 0.71
C VAL A 76 -5.98 -6.52 1.49
N LEU A 77 -4.87 -6.99 0.91
CA LEU A 77 -3.93 -7.87 1.62
C LEU A 77 -3.16 -7.14 2.71
N GLU A 78 -2.72 -5.91 2.43
CA GLU A 78 -2.00 -5.05 3.36
C GLU A 78 -2.87 -4.70 4.57
N GLU A 79 -4.00 -4.03 4.36
CA GLU A 79 -4.90 -3.59 5.42
C GLU A 79 -5.62 -4.78 6.11
N GLY A 80 -6.02 -5.78 5.34
CA GLY A 80 -6.75 -6.93 5.85
C GLY A 80 -5.88 -7.94 6.61
N VAL A 81 -4.71 -8.29 6.08
CA VAL A 81 -3.89 -9.38 6.64
C VAL A 81 -2.70 -8.87 7.45
N MET A 82 -2.01 -7.82 6.97
CA MET A 82 -0.80 -7.32 7.64
C MET A 82 -1.13 -6.35 8.77
N VAL A 83 -2.00 -5.37 8.51
CA VAL A 83 -2.40 -4.34 9.48
C VAL A 83 -3.59 -4.82 10.34
N LYS A 84 -4.46 -5.69 9.79
CA LYS A 84 -5.70 -6.19 10.40
C LYS A 84 -6.77 -5.12 10.66
N SER A 85 -6.61 -3.92 10.11
CA SER A 85 -7.52 -2.78 10.27
C SER A 85 -8.94 -3.08 9.76
N PHE A 86 -9.09 -4.00 8.80
CA PHE A 86 -10.40 -4.42 8.29
C PHE A 86 -11.20 -5.22 9.32
N PHE A 87 -10.51 -6.03 10.12
CA PHE A 87 -11.14 -7.04 10.96
C PHE A 87 -11.07 -6.72 12.44
N ASP A 88 -10.09 -5.95 12.90
CA ASP A 88 -9.95 -5.54 14.29
C ASP A 88 -10.70 -4.22 14.56
N PRO A 89 -11.79 -4.22 15.32
CA PRO A 89 -12.52 -2.99 15.65
C PRO A 89 -11.78 -2.10 16.66
N ALA A 90 -10.75 -2.61 17.35
CA ALA A 90 -9.94 -1.85 18.29
C ALA A 90 -8.67 -1.28 17.65
N TRP A 91 -8.56 -1.32 16.32
CA TRP A 91 -7.39 -0.76 15.62
C TRP A 91 -7.24 0.73 15.95
N PRO A 92 -6.05 1.21 16.35
CA PRO A 92 -5.87 2.56 16.90
C PRO A 92 -6.35 3.69 16.00
N ASP A 93 -6.23 3.50 14.68
CA ASP A 93 -6.52 4.54 13.68
C ASP A 93 -7.98 4.54 13.19
N LEU A 94 -8.80 3.55 13.56
CA LEU A 94 -10.20 3.46 13.13
C LEU A 94 -11.10 4.54 13.75
N GLY A 95 -10.85 4.91 15.01
CA GLY A 95 -11.73 5.81 15.76
C GLY A 95 -13.20 5.36 15.73
N ILE A 96 -14.09 6.22 15.22
CA ILE A 96 -15.53 5.93 15.13
C ILE A 96 -15.89 4.81 14.12
N LEU A 97 -15.00 4.53 13.16
CA LEU A 97 -15.19 3.54 12.09
C LEU A 97 -15.07 2.09 12.59
N GLY A 98 -14.55 1.88 13.82
CA GLY A 98 -14.62 0.57 14.47
C GLY A 98 -16.04 0.14 14.84
N ILE A 99 -16.99 1.09 14.85
CA ILE A 99 -18.41 0.87 15.18
C ILE A 99 -19.31 1.23 13.99
N TYR A 100 -19.06 2.37 13.33
CA TYR A 100 -19.82 2.81 12.15
C TYR A 100 -19.33 2.16 10.86
N GLY A 101 -20.25 1.60 10.07
CA GLY A 101 -19.91 0.96 8.79
C GLY A 101 -19.34 -0.46 8.91
N ARG A 102 -19.32 -1.01 10.12
CA ARG A 102 -18.90 -2.40 10.37
C ARG A 102 -20.06 -3.37 10.09
N TRP A 103 -19.85 -4.32 9.19
CA TRP A 103 -20.84 -5.36 8.87
C TRP A 103 -20.14 -6.70 8.61
N LEU A 104 -20.72 -7.80 9.12
CA LEU A 104 -20.11 -9.15 9.09
C LEU A 104 -18.67 -9.23 9.64
N GLY A 105 -18.33 -8.36 10.61
CA GLY A 105 -16.98 -8.33 11.20
C GLY A 105 -15.94 -7.62 10.33
N VAL A 106 -16.36 -6.89 9.30
CA VAL A 106 -15.50 -6.09 8.42
C VAL A 106 -15.85 -4.62 8.53
N ASN A 107 -14.84 -3.76 8.67
CA ASN A 107 -14.98 -2.30 8.66
C ASN A 107 -15.07 -1.81 7.20
N TRP A 108 -16.25 -1.91 6.58
CA TRP A 108 -16.39 -1.67 5.13
C TRP A 108 -16.08 -0.25 4.70
N VAL A 109 -16.44 0.74 5.52
CA VAL A 109 -16.17 2.16 5.22
C VAL A 109 -14.67 2.47 5.36
N TRP A 110 -13.93 1.69 6.15
CA TRP A 110 -12.47 1.77 6.20
C TRP A 110 -11.79 1.04 5.04
N ALA A 111 -12.47 0.05 4.46
CA ALA A 111 -11.94 -0.83 3.42
C ALA A 111 -12.09 -0.25 1.99
N GLU A 112 -12.36 1.05 1.87
CA GLU A 112 -12.55 1.76 0.58
C GLU A 112 -11.24 2.14 -0.12
#